data_AF-A0AA43FZT9-F1
#
_entry.id   AF-A0AA43FZT9-F1
#
_cell.length_a   1.000
_cell.length_b   1.000
_cell.length_c   1.000
_cell.angle_alpha   90.00
_cell.angle_beta   90.00
_cell.angle_gamma   90.00
#
_symmetry.space_group_name_H-M   'P 1'
#
loop_
_entity.id
_entity.type
_entity.pdbx_description
1 polymer ?
#
loop_
_entity_poly.entity_id
_entity_poly.type
_entity_poly.pdbx_seq_one_letter_code
_entity_poly.pdbx_strand_id
1 'polypeptide(L)'
;LCTGLNNKEKIDILSKHYDWFENTFATEARHQIYNERLNLLKLEIDDNVYLVNLSFERNARKEGELTISLTNSLLEKMYSISFTVFDNSIYIGGIQGGANDNGFSRTFTKAFYGLRPKSFMVETLRLLAISLGIENIYAVKESGHVSNSLRYGKKNKDISLKYDSLWEEHDGQVHDDYFYRLPINPNRKDLEALKRQKRKLYRERYAWLDQYEEELKNKMSHNIQVQFN
;
A
#
# COMPACT_ATOMS: atom_id res chain seq x y z
N LEU A 1 11.41 7.28 3.62
CA LEU A 1 11.06 6.35 4.70
C LEU A 1 10.68 7.07 5.98
N CYS A 2 11.61 7.52 6.84
CA CYS A 2 11.27 8.27 8.05
C CYS A 2 12.36 9.30 8.43
N THR A 3 12.08 10.13 9.45
CA THR A 3 12.99 11.19 9.92
C THR A 3 14.20 10.68 10.72
N GLY A 4 14.15 9.45 11.25
CA GLY A 4 15.19 8.87 12.10
C GLY A 4 16.44 8.35 11.36
N LEU A 5 16.38 8.16 10.04
CA LEU A 5 17.46 7.53 9.29
C LEU A 5 18.59 8.50 8.91
N ASN A 6 19.83 8.09 9.18
CA ASN A 6 21.04 8.77 8.72
C ASN A 6 21.39 8.43 7.25
N ASN A 7 22.39 9.10 6.67
CA ASN A 7 22.72 8.92 5.25
C ASN A 7 23.30 7.54 4.94
N LYS A 8 24.09 6.95 5.85
CA LYS A 8 24.68 5.63 5.65
C LYS A 8 23.59 4.55 5.64
N GLU A 9 22.65 4.63 6.57
CA GLU A 9 21.47 3.74 6.64
C GLU A 9 20.61 3.87 5.38
N LYS A 10 20.38 5.09 4.88
CA LYS A 10 19.64 5.30 3.64
C LYS A 10 20.31 4.62 2.44
N ILE A 11 21.63 4.74 2.32
CA ILE A 11 22.37 4.11 1.22
C ILE A 11 22.29 2.59 1.32
N ASP A 12 22.47 2.02 2.52
CA ASP A 12 22.34 0.58 2.76
C ASP A 12 20.95 0.05 2.39
N ILE A 13 19.90 0.73 2.86
CA ILE A 13 18.51 0.39 2.56
C ILE A 13 18.24 0.44 1.06
N LEU A 14 18.74 1.48 0.37
CA LEU A 14 18.59 1.57 -1.08
C LEU A 14 19.29 0.41 -1.77
N SER A 15 20.55 0.12 -1.44
CA SER A 15 21.26 -1.03 -2.04
C SER A 15 20.46 -2.32 -1.89
N LYS A 16 20.04 -2.65 -0.66
CA LYS A 16 19.23 -3.85 -0.37
C LYS A 16 17.91 -3.86 -1.12
N HIS A 17 17.26 -2.70 -1.27
CA HIS A 17 16.01 -2.59 -2.00
C HIS A 17 16.18 -2.92 -3.48
N TYR A 18 17.19 -2.33 -4.12
CA TYR A 18 17.44 -2.55 -5.54
C TYR A 18 17.94 -3.99 -5.78
N ASP A 19 18.78 -4.55 -4.90
CA ASP A 19 19.18 -5.96 -4.96
C ASP A 19 17.94 -6.88 -4.86
N TRP A 20 17.04 -6.64 -3.90
CA TRP A 20 15.80 -7.39 -3.78
C TRP A 20 14.93 -7.24 -5.03
N PHE A 21 14.76 -6.01 -5.52
CA PHE A 21 13.92 -5.71 -6.68
C PHE A 21 14.41 -6.42 -7.93
N GLU A 22 15.73 -6.40 -8.16
CA GLU A 22 16.38 -7.06 -9.28
C GLU A 22 16.28 -8.58 -9.23
N ASN A 23 16.28 -9.18 -8.05
CA ASN A 23 16.14 -10.62 -7.87
C ASN A 23 14.67 -11.09 -7.87
N THR A 24 13.73 -10.19 -7.61
CA THR A 24 12.31 -10.53 -7.45
C THR A 24 11.53 -10.41 -8.75
N PHE A 25 11.71 -9.32 -9.49
CA PHE A 25 10.89 -9.02 -10.67
C PHE A 25 11.57 -9.44 -11.97
N ALA A 26 10.80 -10.00 -12.91
CA ALA A 26 11.28 -10.27 -14.26
C ALA A 26 11.70 -8.97 -14.97
N THR A 27 12.62 -9.05 -15.92
CA THR A 27 13.20 -7.87 -16.60
C THR A 27 12.13 -6.96 -17.21
N GLU A 28 11.12 -7.52 -17.88
CA GLU A 28 10.01 -6.76 -18.47
C GLU A 28 9.20 -6.01 -17.40
N ALA A 29 8.89 -6.68 -16.28
CA ALA A 29 8.20 -6.07 -15.16
C ALA A 29 9.03 -4.95 -14.53
N ARG A 30 10.36 -5.13 -14.39
CA ARG A 30 11.28 -4.09 -13.91
C ARG A 30 11.23 -2.85 -14.80
N HIS A 31 11.29 -3.05 -16.12
CA HIS A 31 11.20 -1.95 -17.09
C HIS A 31 9.87 -1.19 -16.97
N GLN A 32 8.74 -1.90 -16.85
CA GLN A 32 7.43 -1.28 -16.67
C GLN A 32 7.36 -0.50 -15.36
N ILE A 33 7.76 -1.10 -14.23
CA ILE A 33 7.70 -0.46 -12.91
C ILE A 33 8.53 0.83 -12.88
N TYR A 34 9.75 0.82 -13.44
CA TYR A 34 10.67 1.98 -13.35
C TYR A 34 10.39 3.10 -14.34
N ASN A 35 9.98 2.77 -15.57
CA ASN A 35 9.82 3.77 -16.63
C ASN A 35 8.37 4.19 -16.84
N GLU A 36 7.42 3.34 -16.46
CA GLU A 36 6.00 3.55 -16.68
C GLU A 36 5.20 3.17 -15.41
N ARG A 37 4.48 2.05 -15.47
CA ARG A 37 3.78 1.38 -14.38
C ARG A 37 3.42 -0.04 -14.78
N LEU A 38 3.59 -0.99 -13.88
CA LEU A 38 3.02 -2.32 -14.03
C LEU A 38 1.56 -2.27 -13.58
N ASN A 39 0.61 -2.38 -14.50
CA ASN A 39 -0.79 -2.55 -14.12
C ASN A 39 -0.97 -3.92 -13.44
N LEU A 40 -1.42 -3.91 -12.19
CA LEU A 40 -1.68 -5.12 -11.42
C LEU A 40 -3.09 -5.64 -11.74
N LEU A 41 -4.10 -4.81 -11.51
CA LEU A 41 -5.50 -5.18 -11.65
C LEU A 41 -6.35 -4.02 -12.17
N LYS A 42 -7.50 -4.40 -12.73
CA LYS A 42 -8.56 -3.49 -13.18
C LYS A 42 -9.75 -3.64 -12.25
N LEU A 43 -10.31 -2.52 -11.83
CA LEU A 43 -11.53 -2.45 -11.03
C LEU A 43 -12.61 -1.73 -11.83
N GLU A 44 -13.83 -2.24 -11.78
CA GLU A 44 -14.99 -1.62 -12.42
C GLU A 44 -15.97 -1.16 -11.35
N ILE A 45 -16.40 0.09 -11.46
CA ILE A 45 -17.41 0.67 -10.57
C ILE A 45 -18.40 1.44 -11.43
N ASP A 46 -19.64 0.96 -11.47
CA ASP A 46 -20.65 1.41 -12.42
C ASP A 46 -20.06 1.33 -13.86
N ASP A 47 -20.12 2.41 -14.65
CA ASP A 47 -19.55 2.46 -16.01
C ASP A 47 -18.08 2.94 -16.05
N ASN A 48 -17.42 3.07 -14.89
CA ASN A 48 -16.06 3.61 -14.80
C ASN A 48 -15.03 2.52 -14.52
N VAL A 49 -13.86 2.69 -15.14
CA VAL A 49 -12.69 1.82 -14.96
C VAL A 49 -11.65 2.51 -14.10
N TYR A 50 -11.14 1.76 -13.13
CA TYR A 50 -10.02 2.14 -12.28
C TYR A 50 -8.91 1.09 -12.37
N LEU A 51 -7.67 1.54 -12.17
CA LEU A 51 -6.48 0.72 -12.33
C LEU A 51 -5.67 0.72 -11.04
N VAL A 52 -5.26 -0.46 -10.62
CA VAL A 52 -4.28 -0.66 -9.54
C VAL A 52 -2.93 -0.88 -10.21
N ASN A 53 -1.96 -0.03 -9.92
CA ASN A 53 -0.66 -0.09 -10.58
C ASN A 53 0.49 -0.11 -9.57
N LEU A 54 1.58 -0.78 -9.90
CA LEU A 54 2.86 -0.73 -9.21
C LEU A 54 3.87 0.05 -10.05
N SER A 55 4.50 1.07 -9.46
CA SER A 55 5.46 1.93 -10.17
C SER A 55 6.49 2.55 -9.24
N PHE A 56 7.63 2.95 -9.80
CA PHE A 56 8.55 3.91 -9.17
C PHE A 56 8.05 5.34 -9.43
N GLU A 57 7.89 6.14 -8.37
CA GLU A 57 7.40 7.51 -8.50
C GLU A 57 8.37 8.53 -7.91
N ARG A 58 8.99 9.35 -8.78
CA ARG A 58 9.98 10.36 -8.38
C ARG A 58 9.49 11.32 -7.28
N ASN A 59 8.21 11.67 -7.30
CA ASN A 59 7.61 12.58 -6.31
C ASN A 59 7.40 11.91 -4.94
N ALA A 60 7.30 10.58 -4.91
CA ALA A 60 7.13 9.79 -3.70
C ALA A 60 8.44 9.22 -3.15
N ARG A 61 9.60 9.45 -3.81
CA ARG A 61 10.92 8.90 -3.42
C ARG A 61 11.34 9.16 -1.98
N LYS A 62 10.79 10.21 -1.35
CA LYS A 62 11.06 10.51 0.07
C LYS A 62 10.28 9.59 1.00
N GLU A 63 9.17 9.04 0.53
CA GLU A 63 8.24 8.16 1.25
C GLU A 63 8.52 6.68 0.89
N GLY A 64 8.91 6.35 -0.34
CA GLY A 64 9.34 5.00 -0.71
C GLY A 64 9.90 4.88 -2.12
N GLU A 65 10.50 3.74 -2.44
CA GLU A 65 11.04 3.42 -3.76
C GLU A 65 10.00 2.74 -4.68
N LEU A 66 8.95 2.13 -4.13
CA LEU A 66 7.81 1.60 -4.88
C LEU A 66 6.52 2.25 -4.41
N THR A 67 5.56 2.39 -5.33
CA THR A 67 4.24 2.93 -5.04
C THR A 67 3.17 2.04 -5.67
N ILE A 68 2.20 1.60 -4.86
CA ILE A 68 0.92 1.12 -5.38
C ILE A 68 0.00 2.33 -5.53
N SER A 69 -0.57 2.51 -6.71
CA SER A 69 -1.52 3.60 -7.00
C SER A 69 -2.86 3.06 -7.49
N LEU A 70 -3.93 3.73 -7.06
CA LEU A 70 -5.26 3.60 -7.62
C LEU A 70 -5.53 4.82 -8.50
N THR A 71 -5.74 4.60 -9.79
CA THR A 71 -5.99 5.66 -10.77
C THR A 71 -7.30 5.43 -11.49
N ASN A 72 -7.86 6.48 -12.11
CA ASN A 72 -8.91 6.29 -13.13
C ASN A 72 -8.29 5.82 -14.47
N SER A 73 -9.13 5.68 -15.50
CA SER A 73 -8.74 5.30 -16.86
C SER A 73 -7.82 6.31 -17.55
N LEU A 74 -7.84 7.58 -17.13
CA LEU A 74 -6.95 8.65 -17.59
C LEU A 74 -5.63 8.69 -16.79
N LEU A 75 -5.42 7.72 -15.89
CA LEU A 75 -4.25 7.61 -15.02
C LEU A 75 -4.11 8.76 -14.00
N GLU A 76 -5.21 9.46 -13.74
CA GLU A 76 -5.27 10.43 -12.66
C GLU A 76 -5.31 9.68 -11.33
N LYS A 77 -4.34 9.99 -10.47
CA LYS A 77 -4.16 9.30 -9.20
C LYS A 77 -5.19 9.74 -8.16
N MET A 78 -5.84 8.76 -7.55
CA MET A 78 -6.84 8.95 -6.52
C MET A 78 -6.29 8.66 -5.14
N TYR A 79 -5.60 7.52 -5.02
CA TYR A 79 -4.96 7.05 -3.78
C TYR A 79 -3.63 6.39 -4.11
N SER A 80 -2.69 6.44 -3.17
CA SER A 80 -1.43 5.72 -3.30
C SER A 80 -0.85 5.33 -1.95
N ILE A 81 -0.04 4.28 -1.94
CA ILE A 81 0.76 3.84 -0.80
C ILE A 81 2.20 3.60 -1.27
N SER A 82 3.14 4.31 -0.66
CA SER A 82 4.56 4.35 -1.02
C SER A 82 5.37 3.59 0.03
N PHE A 83 6.23 2.70 -0.43
CA PHE A 83 6.96 1.78 0.44
C PHE A 83 8.34 1.43 -0.11
N THR A 84 9.19 0.89 0.74
CA THR A 84 10.50 0.31 0.37
C THR A 84 10.59 -1.09 0.94
N VAL A 85 11.24 -1.99 0.24
CA VAL A 85 11.46 -3.37 0.70
C VAL A 85 12.94 -3.57 0.97
N PHE A 86 13.28 -4.07 2.16
CA PHE A 86 14.61 -4.53 2.53
C PHE A 86 14.50 -5.51 3.70
N ASP A 87 15.49 -6.39 3.88
CA ASP A 87 15.53 -7.37 4.98
C ASP A 87 14.19 -8.12 5.17
N ASN A 88 13.65 -8.63 4.05
CA ASN A 88 12.36 -9.33 3.93
C ASN A 88 11.15 -8.60 4.56
N SER A 89 11.18 -7.27 4.51
CA SER A 89 10.22 -6.41 5.18
C SER A 89 9.80 -5.24 4.30
N ILE A 90 8.51 -4.92 4.29
CA ILE A 90 7.99 -3.69 3.71
C ILE A 90 8.02 -2.58 4.76
N TYR A 91 8.54 -1.42 4.38
CA TYR A 91 8.44 -0.18 5.14
C TYR A 91 7.60 0.83 4.37
N ILE A 92 6.38 1.08 4.85
CA ILE A 92 5.47 2.10 4.31
C ILE A 92 5.92 3.46 4.84
N GLY A 93 6.34 4.35 3.96
CA GLY A 93 6.70 5.71 4.34
C GLY A 93 5.65 6.77 3.96
N GLY A 94 4.57 6.39 3.26
CA GLY A 94 3.50 7.32 2.93
C GLY A 94 2.23 6.66 2.40
N ILE A 95 1.08 7.23 2.75
CA ILE A 95 -0.22 6.97 2.12
C ILE A 95 -0.91 8.30 1.80
N GLN A 96 -1.38 8.43 0.56
CA GLN A 96 -1.95 9.67 0.04
C GLN A 96 -3.32 9.42 -0.59
N GLY A 97 -4.17 10.45 -0.60
CA GLY A 97 -5.52 10.44 -1.19
C GLY A 97 -6.60 11.04 -0.29
N GLY A 98 -7.71 11.45 -0.91
CA GLY A 98 -8.92 11.96 -0.24
C GLY A 98 -9.02 13.48 -0.06
N ALA A 99 -8.05 14.26 -0.53
CA ALA A 99 -8.17 15.72 -0.57
C ALA A 99 -9.03 16.12 -1.79
N ASN A 100 -10.35 16.19 -1.58
CA ASN A 100 -11.35 16.53 -2.60
C ASN A 100 -11.46 15.51 -3.75
N ASP A 101 -11.83 14.26 -3.44
CA ASP A 101 -11.98 13.18 -4.44
C ASP A 101 -13.32 13.18 -5.19
N ASN A 102 -14.04 14.32 -5.21
CA ASN A 102 -15.32 14.50 -5.90
C ASN A 102 -16.37 13.41 -5.59
N GLY A 103 -16.35 12.84 -4.39
CA GLY A 103 -17.30 11.80 -3.97
C GLY A 103 -16.87 10.37 -4.31
N PHE A 104 -15.73 10.18 -4.97
CA PHE A 104 -15.21 8.86 -5.31
C PHE A 104 -15.08 7.95 -4.10
N SER A 105 -14.58 8.44 -2.96
CA SER A 105 -14.47 7.64 -1.73
C SER A 105 -15.80 7.00 -1.33
N ARG A 106 -16.92 7.73 -1.48
CA ARG A 106 -18.25 7.21 -1.17
C ARG A 106 -18.67 6.13 -2.18
N THR A 107 -18.47 6.39 -3.47
CA THR A 107 -18.80 5.45 -4.56
C THR A 107 -17.98 4.17 -4.42
N PHE A 108 -16.66 4.27 -4.25
CA PHE A 108 -15.76 3.16 -3.99
C PHE A 108 -16.16 2.37 -2.75
N THR A 109 -16.41 3.07 -1.64
CA THR A 109 -16.81 2.40 -0.38
C THR A 109 -18.12 1.63 -0.55
N LYS A 110 -19.06 2.14 -1.35
CA LYS A 110 -20.31 1.43 -1.64
C LYS A 110 -20.07 0.20 -2.53
N ALA A 111 -19.27 0.35 -3.59
CA ALA A 111 -18.96 -0.70 -4.56
C ALA A 111 -18.22 -1.88 -3.93
N PHE A 112 -17.27 -1.59 -3.02
CA PHE A 112 -16.45 -2.61 -2.35
C PHE A 112 -16.93 -2.91 -0.93
N TYR A 113 -18.25 -3.08 -0.78
CA TYR A 113 -18.87 -3.63 0.44
C TYR A 113 -18.43 -2.93 1.73
N GLY A 114 -18.36 -1.60 1.71
CA GLY A 114 -17.98 -0.75 2.82
C GLY A 114 -16.47 -0.66 3.09
N LEU A 115 -15.61 -1.14 2.19
CA LEU A 115 -14.16 -1.00 2.27
C LEU A 115 -13.75 0.38 1.75
N ARG A 116 -13.14 1.20 2.62
CA ARG A 116 -12.70 2.55 2.24
C ARG A 116 -11.47 2.48 1.34
N PRO A 117 -11.25 3.43 0.40
CA PRO A 117 -10.10 3.39 -0.51
C PRO A 117 -8.74 3.30 0.20
N LYS A 118 -8.53 4.05 1.29
CA LYS A 118 -7.28 3.96 2.08
C LYS A 118 -7.07 2.56 2.68
N SER A 119 -8.13 1.97 3.23
CA SER A 119 -8.07 0.60 3.73
C SER A 119 -7.83 -0.40 2.61
N PHE A 120 -8.42 -0.19 1.44
CA PHE A 120 -8.14 -0.99 0.25
C PHE A 120 -6.65 -0.94 -0.14
N MET A 121 -6.00 0.24 -0.14
CA MET A 121 -4.56 0.32 -0.42
C MET A 121 -3.72 -0.51 0.56
N VAL A 122 -4.09 -0.56 1.84
CA VAL A 122 -3.42 -1.39 2.85
C VAL A 122 -3.63 -2.87 2.59
N GLU A 123 -4.87 -3.29 2.26
CA GLU A 123 -5.15 -4.69 1.89
C GLU A 123 -4.39 -5.10 0.62
N THR A 124 -4.40 -4.28 -0.42
CA THR A 124 -3.62 -4.55 -1.65
C THR A 124 -2.12 -4.71 -1.34
N LEU A 125 -1.56 -3.86 -0.48
CA LEU A 125 -0.15 -3.98 -0.09
C LEU A 125 0.13 -5.28 0.68
N ARG A 126 -0.76 -5.72 1.58
CA ARG A 126 -0.63 -7.01 2.28
C ARG A 126 -0.67 -8.18 1.32
N LEU A 127 -1.63 -8.19 0.39
CA LEU A 127 -1.77 -9.26 -0.60
C LEU A 127 -0.58 -9.29 -1.56
N LEU A 128 -0.03 -8.12 -1.91
CA LEU A 128 1.22 -8.02 -2.64
C LEU A 128 2.38 -8.59 -1.82
N ALA A 129 2.47 -8.27 -0.52
CA ALA A 129 3.50 -8.79 0.38
C ALA A 129 3.49 -10.33 0.42
N ILE A 130 2.30 -10.93 0.56
CA ILE A 130 2.11 -12.39 0.52
C ILE A 130 2.62 -12.96 -0.81
N SER A 131 2.25 -12.35 -1.93
CA SER A 131 2.67 -12.80 -3.27
C SER A 131 4.17 -12.67 -3.51
N LEU A 132 4.84 -11.79 -2.77
CA LEU A 132 6.28 -11.54 -2.83
C LEU A 132 7.09 -12.30 -1.77
N GLY A 133 6.44 -13.13 -0.94
CA GLY A 133 7.09 -13.88 0.15
C GLY A 133 7.61 -12.99 1.30
N ILE A 134 7.08 -11.78 1.44
CA ILE A 134 7.48 -10.82 2.47
C ILE A 134 6.83 -11.18 3.81
N GLU A 135 7.57 -11.07 4.91
CA GLU A 135 7.14 -11.54 6.24
C GLU A 135 6.72 -10.42 7.20
N ASN A 136 7.16 -9.18 6.97
CA ASN A 136 6.90 -8.07 7.87
C ASN A 136 6.44 -6.83 7.12
N ILE A 137 5.54 -6.06 7.74
CA ILE A 137 5.10 -4.75 7.26
C ILE A 137 5.22 -3.76 8.42
N TYR A 138 5.98 -2.70 8.19
CA TYR A 138 6.19 -1.60 9.11
C TYR A 138 5.64 -0.31 8.50
N ALA A 139 4.82 0.42 9.26
CA ALA A 139 4.11 1.61 8.78
C ALA A 139 4.53 2.85 9.55
N VAL A 140 4.99 3.88 8.85
CA VAL A 140 5.52 5.09 9.51
C VAL A 140 4.45 5.77 10.36
N LYS A 141 4.81 6.14 11.58
CA LYS A 141 4.00 6.98 12.45
C LYS A 141 3.85 8.38 11.86
N GLU A 142 2.78 9.07 12.23
CA GLU A 142 2.61 10.49 11.92
C GLU A 142 3.82 11.31 12.40
N SER A 143 4.31 11.05 13.61
CA SER A 143 5.50 11.72 14.19
C SER A 143 6.81 11.45 13.41
N GLY A 144 6.95 10.26 12.83
CA GLY A 144 8.12 9.81 12.08
C GLY A 144 8.11 10.19 10.61
N HIS A 145 7.02 10.77 10.11
CA HIS A 145 6.84 11.07 8.69
C HIS A 145 7.87 12.09 8.18
N VAL A 146 8.39 11.86 6.96
CA VAL A 146 9.49 12.66 6.38
C VAL A 146 9.18 14.15 6.22
N SER A 147 7.90 14.52 6.11
CA SER A 147 7.44 15.91 6.08
C SER A 147 7.67 16.65 7.41
N ASN A 148 7.85 15.93 8.52
CA ASN A 148 8.07 16.50 9.85
C ASN A 148 9.56 16.74 10.17
N SER A 149 10.47 16.50 9.23
CA SER A 149 11.89 16.79 9.43
C SER A 149 12.15 18.29 9.57
N LEU A 150 12.84 18.69 10.66
CA LEU A 150 13.15 20.07 11.06
C LEU A 150 13.88 20.92 9.99
N ARG A 151 14.38 20.32 8.91
CA ARG A 151 15.05 21.03 7.80
C ARG A 151 14.09 21.80 6.88
N TYR A 152 12.79 21.51 6.92
CA TYR A 152 11.79 22.19 6.10
C TYR A 152 10.81 22.86 7.05
N GLY A 153 11.02 24.16 7.27
CA GLY A 153 10.38 24.97 8.31
C GLY A 153 8.88 24.70 8.49
N LYS A 154 8.45 24.83 9.75
CA LYS A 154 7.08 24.74 10.30
C LYS A 154 5.97 25.33 9.39
N LYS A 155 5.66 24.75 8.24
CA LYS A 155 4.70 25.34 7.28
C LYS A 155 3.43 24.55 7.06
N ASN A 156 3.27 23.34 7.60
CA ASN A 156 1.98 22.64 7.57
C ASN A 156 1.79 21.80 8.83
N LYS A 157 1.64 22.45 9.98
CA LYS A 157 1.29 21.76 11.24
C LYS A 157 -0.15 21.25 11.28
N ASP A 158 -0.99 21.65 10.32
CA ASP A 158 -2.44 21.38 10.32
C ASP A 158 -2.89 20.28 9.35
N ILE A 159 -1.97 19.68 8.59
CA ILE A 159 -2.30 18.44 7.85
C ILE A 159 -2.03 17.29 8.81
N SER A 160 -3.00 17.01 9.69
CA SER A 160 -2.97 15.76 10.45
C SER A 160 -3.07 14.62 9.45
N LEU A 161 -1.91 14.03 9.16
CA LEU A 161 -1.81 12.81 8.40
C LEU A 161 -2.30 11.74 9.37
N LYS A 162 -3.60 11.42 9.33
CA LYS A 162 -4.28 10.42 10.18
C LYS A 162 -3.77 8.99 9.93
N TYR A 163 -2.45 8.80 9.96
CA TYR A 163 -1.70 7.59 9.69
C TYR A 163 -1.85 6.64 10.86
N ASP A 164 -1.57 7.11 12.08
CA ASP A 164 -1.64 6.31 13.30
C ASP A 164 -3.03 5.68 13.46
N SER A 165 -4.10 6.47 13.29
CA SER A 165 -5.48 5.95 13.34
C SER A 165 -5.81 4.93 12.24
N LEU A 166 -5.18 5.06 11.06
CA LEU A 166 -5.36 4.08 9.98
C LEU A 166 -4.62 2.78 10.35
N TRP A 167 -3.40 2.88 10.87
CA TRP A 167 -2.63 1.71 11.30
C TRP A 167 -3.35 0.96 12.42
N GLU A 168 -3.89 1.67 13.40
CA GLU A 168 -4.70 1.09 14.48
C GLU A 168 -6.00 0.43 13.97
N GLU A 169 -6.69 1.02 12.97
CA GLU A 169 -7.85 0.39 12.30
C GLU A 169 -7.47 -0.95 11.64
N HIS A 170 -6.21 -1.11 11.28
CA HIS A 170 -5.63 -2.28 10.61
C HIS A 170 -4.83 -3.19 11.56
N ASP A 171 -5.17 -3.19 12.85
CA ASP A 171 -4.54 -4.00 13.91
C ASP A 171 -3.04 -3.71 14.08
N GLY A 172 -2.60 -2.52 13.70
CA GLY A 172 -1.23 -2.07 13.87
C GLY A 172 -0.86 -1.93 15.33
N GLN A 173 0.31 -2.44 15.69
CA GLN A 173 0.90 -2.29 17.02
C GLN A 173 2.14 -1.42 16.94
N VAL A 174 2.37 -0.55 17.93
CA VAL A 174 3.60 0.24 17.99
C VAL A 174 4.81 -0.70 18.03
N HIS A 175 5.74 -0.51 17.10
CA HIS A 175 6.95 -1.32 16.98
C HIS A 175 8.16 -0.63 17.62
N ASP A 176 8.42 0.61 17.22
CA ASP A 176 9.51 1.44 17.72
C ASP A 176 9.07 2.92 17.75
N ASP A 177 10.01 3.86 17.85
CA ASP A 177 9.72 5.30 17.89
C ASP A 177 9.08 5.83 16.60
N TYR A 178 9.30 5.20 15.46
CA TYR A 178 8.96 5.69 14.12
C TYR A 178 7.95 4.84 13.37
N PHE A 179 7.71 3.60 13.78
CA PHE A 179 6.88 2.65 13.04
C PHE A 179 5.86 1.91 13.92
N TYR A 180 4.72 1.61 13.31
CA TYR A 180 3.84 0.52 13.69
C TYR A 180 4.26 -0.74 12.94
N ARG A 181 3.99 -1.92 13.50
CA ARG A 181 4.00 -3.21 12.79
C ARG A 181 2.56 -3.58 12.45
N LEU A 182 2.30 -3.84 11.17
CA LEU A 182 1.00 -4.34 10.70
C LEU A 182 1.07 -5.87 10.55
N PRO A 183 0.01 -6.61 10.91
CA PRO A 183 -0.07 -8.03 10.57
C PRO A 183 -0.19 -8.19 9.05
N ILE A 184 0.51 -9.18 8.49
CA ILE A 184 0.36 -9.55 7.06
C ILE A 184 -1.01 -10.17 6.81
N ASN A 185 -1.43 -11.07 7.69
CA ASN A 185 -2.73 -11.71 7.66
C ASN A 185 -3.62 -11.05 8.73
N PRO A 186 -4.45 -10.05 8.37
CA PRO A 186 -5.31 -9.39 9.34
C PRO A 186 -6.41 -10.33 9.82
N ASN A 187 -6.86 -10.13 11.06
CA ASN A 187 -7.96 -10.91 11.60
C ASN A 187 -9.27 -10.48 10.92
N ARG A 188 -9.92 -11.42 10.22
CA ARG A 188 -11.29 -11.20 9.76
C ARG A 188 -12.22 -11.14 10.97
N LYS A 189 -13.13 -10.18 10.95
CA LYS A 189 -14.13 -10.03 12.01
C LYS A 189 -15.03 -11.25 12.01
N ASP A 190 -15.28 -11.79 13.20
CA ASP A 190 -16.31 -12.80 13.37
C ASP A 190 -17.67 -12.23 12.95
N LEU A 191 -18.25 -12.84 11.91
CA LEU A 191 -19.53 -12.42 11.36
C LEU A 191 -20.67 -12.60 12.36
N GLU A 192 -20.59 -13.58 13.27
CA GLU A 192 -21.65 -13.83 14.24
C GLU A 192 -21.67 -12.78 15.35
N ALA A 193 -20.50 -12.25 15.73
CA ALA A 193 -20.38 -11.10 16.63
C ALA A 193 -20.89 -9.77 16.01
N LEU A 194 -21.04 -9.69 14.68
CA LEU A 194 -21.54 -8.47 14.02
C LEU A 194 -23.07 -8.34 14.10
N LYS A 195 -23.55 -7.09 14.17
CA LYS A 195 -24.98 -6.76 13.98
C LYS A 195 -25.48 -7.36 12.67
N ARG A 196 -26.67 -7.98 12.68
CA ARG A 196 -27.28 -8.70 11.54
C ARG A 196 -27.15 -7.96 10.20
N GLN A 197 -27.43 -6.66 10.19
CA GLN A 197 -27.35 -5.80 8.99
C GLN A 197 -25.93 -5.67 8.38
N LYS A 198 -24.87 -5.85 9.17
CA LYS A 198 -23.47 -5.79 8.71
C LYS A 198 -22.91 -7.15 8.30
N ARG A 199 -23.56 -8.25 8.67
CA ARG A 199 -23.06 -9.61 8.38
C ARG A 199 -22.97 -9.88 6.88
N LYS A 200 -24.03 -9.56 6.12
CA LYS A 200 -24.03 -9.70 4.66
C LYS A 200 -22.92 -8.86 4.01
N LEU A 201 -22.82 -7.59 4.41
CA LEU A 201 -21.80 -6.66 3.92
C LEU A 201 -20.37 -7.20 4.12
N TYR A 202 -20.04 -7.66 5.32
CA TYR A 202 -18.70 -8.20 5.59
C TYR A 202 -18.44 -9.53 4.90
N ARG A 203 -19.45 -10.39 4.74
CA ARG A 203 -19.33 -11.64 3.98
C ARG A 203 -19.00 -11.36 2.51
N GLU A 204 -19.72 -10.44 1.87
CA GLU A 204 -19.46 -10.05 0.48
C GLU A 204 -18.10 -9.39 0.33
N ARG A 205 -17.70 -8.53 1.29
CA ARG A 205 -16.36 -7.95 1.34
C ARG A 205 -15.26 -9.01 1.34
N TYR A 206 -15.38 -10.02 2.21
CA TYR A 206 -14.36 -11.05 2.34
C TYR A 206 -14.30 -11.94 1.11
N ALA A 207 -15.43 -12.36 0.57
CA ALA A 207 -15.46 -13.11 -0.69
C ALA A 207 -14.84 -12.32 -1.84
N TRP A 208 -15.10 -11.02 -1.92
CA TRP A 208 -14.49 -10.16 -2.94
C TRP A 208 -12.96 -10.02 -2.74
N LEU A 209 -12.49 -9.87 -1.49
CA LEU A 209 -11.06 -9.83 -1.19
C LEU A 209 -10.36 -11.15 -1.51
N ASP A 210 -11.02 -12.30 -1.28
CA ASP A 210 -10.50 -13.62 -1.65
C ASP A 210 -10.29 -13.72 -3.16
N GLN A 211 -11.28 -13.31 -3.96
CA GLN A 211 -11.14 -13.29 -5.43
C GLN A 211 -10.04 -12.31 -5.87
N TYR A 212 -10.03 -11.10 -5.30
CA TYR A 212 -9.02 -10.10 -5.61
C TYR A 212 -7.60 -10.59 -5.30
N GLU A 213 -7.42 -11.34 -4.21
CA GLU A 213 -6.16 -11.99 -3.85
C GLU A 213 -5.72 -13.01 -4.91
N GLU A 214 -6.62 -13.88 -5.38
CA GLU A 214 -6.32 -14.86 -6.42
C GLU A 214 -5.90 -14.19 -7.73
N GLU A 215 -6.63 -13.15 -8.16
CA GLU A 215 -6.30 -12.39 -9.37
C GLU A 215 -4.94 -11.68 -9.24
N LEU A 216 -4.65 -11.09 -8.08
CA LEU A 216 -3.36 -10.45 -7.82
C LEU A 216 -2.21 -11.47 -7.82
N LYS A 217 -2.38 -12.62 -7.15
CA LYS A 217 -1.39 -13.71 -7.13
C LYS A 217 -1.09 -14.19 -8.54
N ASN A 218 -2.13 -14.42 -9.34
CA ASN A 218 -1.98 -14.80 -10.75
C ASN A 218 -1.25 -13.72 -11.54
N LYS A 219 -1.56 -12.44 -11.33
CA LYS A 219 -0.81 -11.38 -12.01
C LYS A 219 0.66 -11.39 -11.61
N MET A 220 0.96 -11.53 -10.32
CA MET A 220 2.32 -11.50 -9.80
C MET A 220 3.14 -12.69 -10.27
N SER A 221 2.57 -13.89 -10.36
CA SER A 221 3.30 -15.09 -10.82
C SER A 221 3.88 -14.95 -12.24
N HIS A 222 3.27 -14.11 -13.09
CA HIS A 222 3.77 -13.82 -14.44
C HIS A 222 4.82 -12.70 -14.48
N ASN A 223 5.00 -11.95 -13.39
CA ASN A 223 5.85 -10.77 -13.33
C ASN A 223 7.03 -10.90 -12.36
N ILE A 224 7.05 -11.98 -11.56
CA ILE A 224 8.18 -12.35 -10.70
C ILE A 224 9.10 -13.34 -11.43
N GLN A 225 10.36 -13.39 -11.03
CA GLN A 225 11.28 -14.42 -11.50
C GLN A 225 10.85 -15.77 -10.95
N VAL A 226 10.88 -16.82 -11.78
CA VAL A 226 10.70 -18.19 -11.31
C VAL A 226 11.91 -18.52 -10.45
N GLN A 227 11.71 -18.62 -9.14
CA GLN A 227 12.74 -19.14 -8.25
C GLN A 227 12.93 -20.63 -8.59
N PHE A 228 14.00 -20.94 -9.30
CA PHE A 228 14.52 -22.30 -9.31
C PHE A 228 15.12 -22.54 -7.92
N ASN A 229 14.39 -23.28 -7.09
CA ASN A 229 14.94 -23.87 -5.87
C ASN A 229 16.10 -24.82 -6.21
#